data_AF-A0A1H2I865-F1
#
_entry.id   AF-A0A1H2I865-F1
#
_cell.length_a   1.000
_cell.length_b   1.000
_cell.length_c   1.000
_cell.angle_alpha   90.00
_cell.angle_beta   90.00
_cell.angle_gamma   90.00
#
_symmetry.space_group_name_H-M   'P 1'
#
loop_
_entity.id
_entity.type
_entity.pdbx_description
1 polymer ?
#
loop_
_entity_poly.entity_id
_entity_poly.type
_entity_poly.pdbx_seq_one_letter_code
_entity_poly.pdbx_strand_id
1 'polypeptide(L)'
;MVRNPLTPEQIAAGRRLGARLRELRGARALAEVAVSAGISPETLRKIETGRMPTPAFATIAALARSLNTSLDDLALVFDQTGLDETVLGGEVARAG
;
A
#
# COMPACT_ATOMS: atom_id res chain seq x y z
N MET A 1 18.21 14.87 11.89
CA MET A 1 17.98 13.45 11.53
C MET A 1 18.11 13.33 10.02
N VAL A 2 19.11 12.60 9.53
CA VAL A 2 19.27 12.36 8.08
C VAL A 2 18.17 11.40 7.66
N ARG A 3 17.26 11.84 6.79
CA ARG A 3 16.30 10.93 6.15
C ARG A 3 17.01 10.28 4.98
N ASN A 4 17.25 8.98 5.07
CA ASN A 4 17.65 8.23 3.89
C ASN A 4 16.55 8.36 2.82
N PRO A 5 16.93 8.55 1.55
CA PRO A 5 15.96 8.52 0.46
C PRO A 5 15.29 7.14 0.42
N LEU A 6 14.03 7.12 -0.01
CA LEU A 6 13.31 5.87 -0.23
C LEU A 6 13.94 5.10 -1.39
N THR A 7 14.01 3.78 -1.25
CA THR A 7 14.42 2.92 -2.37
C THR A 7 13.33 2.90 -3.44
N PRO A 8 13.67 2.60 -4.71
CA PRO A 8 12.69 2.40 -5.77
C PRO A 8 11.60 1.38 -5.41
N GLU A 9 11.96 0.31 -4.69
CA GLU A 9 11.04 -0.74 -4.24
C GLU A 9 10.05 -0.20 -3.22
N GLN A 10 10.51 0.62 -2.26
CA GLN A 10 9.63 1.27 -1.29
C GLN A 10 8.64 2.22 -1.97
N ILE A 11 9.09 2.96 -2.99
CA ILE A 11 8.23 3.84 -3.78
C ILE A 11 7.21 3.01 -4.57
N ALA A 12 7.63 1.89 -5.17
CA ALA A 12 6.75 0.98 -5.90
C ALA A 12 5.69 0.35 -4.98
N ALA A 13 6.08 -0.10 -3.79
CA ALA A 13 5.16 -0.64 -2.79
C ALA A 13 4.10 0.39 -2.36
N GLY A 14 4.52 1.63 -2.07
CA GLY A 14 3.59 2.73 -1.76
C GLY A 14 2.62 3.05 -2.90
N ARG A 15 3.08 2.98 -4.16
CA ARG A 15 2.21 3.16 -5.35
C ARG A 15 1.18 2.04 -5.49
N ARG A 16 1.58 0.77 -5.29
CA ARG A 16 0.64 -0.38 -5.32
C ARG A 16 -0.42 -0.25 -4.24
N LEU A 17 -0.02 0.09 -3.02
CA LEU A 17 -0.95 0.34 -1.91
C LEU A 17 -1.93 1.48 -2.26
N GLY A 18 -1.43 2.58 -2.80
CA GLY A 18 -2.26 3.70 -3.25
C GLY A 18 -3.29 3.30 -4.32
N ALA A 19 -2.85 2.54 -5.33
CA ALA A 19 -3.73 2.03 -6.37
C ALA A 19 -4.82 1.11 -5.80
N ARG A 20 -4.47 0.22 -4.87
CA ARG A 20 -5.44 -0.66 -4.21
C ARG A 20 -6.50 0.12 -3.42
N LEU A 21 -6.09 1.15 -2.68
CA LEU A 21 -7.01 2.03 -1.96
C LEU A 21 -7.96 2.75 -2.92
N ARG A 22 -7.44 3.21 -4.07
CA ARG A 22 -8.25 3.83 -5.13
C ARG A 22 -9.29 2.88 -5.71
N GLU A 23 -8.92 1.62 -5.93
CA GLU A 23 -9.85 0.56 -6.37
C GLU A 23 -10.96 0.33 -5.35
N LEU A 24 -10.60 0.13 -4.09
CA LEU A 24 -11.54 -0.10 -2.98
C LEU A 24 -12.49 1.07 -2.76
N ARG A 25 -12.02 2.31 -2.96
CA ARG A 25 -12.90 3.49 -2.94
C ARG A 25 -13.95 3.44 -4.05
N GLY A 26 -13.62 2.85 -5.20
CA GLY A 26 -14.53 2.70 -6.33
C GLY A 26 -15.10 4.05 -6.80
N ALA A 27 -16.43 4.15 -6.82
CA ALA A 27 -17.15 5.35 -7.22
C ALA A 27 -17.41 6.34 -6.07
N ARG A 28 -17.10 5.98 -4.81
CA ARG A 28 -17.34 6.84 -3.66
C ARG A 28 -16.56 8.14 -3.77
N ALA A 29 -17.15 9.24 -3.32
CA ALA A 29 -16.52 10.55 -3.42
C ALA A 29 -15.23 10.58 -2.59
N LEU A 30 -14.18 11.16 -3.15
CA LEU A 30 -12.89 11.25 -2.48
C LEU A 30 -13.00 11.99 -1.13
N ALA A 31 -13.79 13.06 -1.09
CA ALA A 31 -14.01 13.83 0.14
C ALA A 31 -14.75 13.02 1.22
N GLU A 32 -15.73 12.21 0.84
CA GLU A 32 -16.51 11.37 1.76
C GLU A 32 -15.60 10.36 2.48
N VAL A 33 -14.77 9.63 1.73
CA VAL A 33 -13.83 8.66 2.31
C VAL A 33 -12.77 9.35 3.16
N ALA A 34 -12.23 10.48 2.70
CA ALA A 34 -11.23 11.23 3.44
C ALA A 34 -11.76 11.71 4.80
N VAL A 35 -12.97 12.27 4.83
CA VAL A 35 -13.64 12.69 6.08
C VAL A 35 -13.89 11.51 6.99
N SER A 36 -14.40 10.39 6.47
CA SER A 36 -14.60 9.16 7.24
C SER A 36 -13.29 8.63 7.87
N ALA A 37 -12.17 8.78 7.17
CA ALA A 37 -10.85 8.36 7.63
C ALA A 37 -10.12 9.41 8.48
N GLY A 38 -10.74 10.58 8.72
CA GLY A 38 -10.14 11.66 9.52
C GLY A 38 -8.93 12.33 8.88
N ILE A 39 -8.85 12.34 7.53
CA ILE A 39 -7.76 12.97 6.77
C ILE A 39 -8.30 13.99 5.78
N SER A 40 -7.42 14.85 5.26
CA SER A 40 -7.82 15.77 4.19
C SER A 40 -8.04 15.02 2.86
N PRO A 41 -8.95 15.51 2.00
CA PRO A 41 -9.09 15.02 0.63
C PRO A 41 -7.76 15.04 -0.15
N GLU A 42 -6.93 16.06 0.09
CA GLU A 42 -5.63 16.14 -0.57
C GLU A 42 -4.65 15.05 -0.11
N THR A 43 -4.67 14.68 1.18
CA THR A 43 -3.89 13.55 1.69
C THR A 43 -4.32 12.25 1.01
N LEU A 44 -5.62 11.97 0.95
CA LEU A 44 -6.12 10.77 0.27
C LEU A 44 -5.73 10.76 -1.22
N ARG A 45 -5.87 11.90 -1.92
CA ARG A 45 -5.44 12.02 -3.33
C ARG A 45 -3.96 11.69 -3.52
N LYS A 46 -3.08 12.18 -2.63
CA LYS A 46 -1.64 11.90 -2.70
C LYS A 46 -1.33 10.43 -2.47
N ILE A 47 -2.05 9.77 -1.56
CA ILE A 47 -1.91 8.33 -1.31
C ILE A 47 -2.36 7.55 -2.56
N GLU A 48 -3.57 7.80 -3.06
CA GLU A 48 -4.13 7.09 -4.22
C GLU A 48 -3.33 7.25 -5.51
N THR A 49 -2.67 8.40 -5.67
CA THR A 49 -1.80 8.68 -6.84
C THR A 49 -0.34 8.26 -6.60
N GLY A 50 -0.02 7.67 -5.46
CA GLY A 50 1.34 7.24 -5.11
C GLY A 50 2.35 8.39 -4.92
N ARG A 51 1.86 9.63 -4.77
CA ARG A 51 2.68 10.82 -4.45
C ARG A 51 3.03 10.89 -2.95
N MET A 52 2.43 10.04 -2.13
CA MET A 52 2.77 9.81 -0.73
C MET A 52 3.12 8.33 -0.53
N PRO A 53 4.38 7.91 -0.82
CA PRO A 53 4.78 6.49 -0.79
C PRO A 53 4.87 5.91 0.63
N THR A 54 5.08 6.75 1.65
CA THR A 54 5.14 6.33 3.06
C THR A 54 4.02 7.00 3.87
N PRO A 55 2.76 6.62 3.66
CA PRO A 55 1.66 7.08 4.50
C PRO A 55 1.84 6.55 5.93
N ALA A 56 1.36 7.30 6.92
CA ALA A 56 1.42 6.86 8.30
C ALA A 56 0.52 5.62 8.51
N PHE A 57 0.97 4.67 9.34
CA PHE A 57 0.19 3.47 9.66
C PHE A 57 -1.23 3.80 10.15
N ALA A 58 -1.36 4.80 11.03
CA ALA A 58 -2.65 5.25 11.53
C ALA A 58 -3.60 5.70 10.41
N THR A 59 -3.07 6.34 9.36
CA THR A 59 -3.83 6.73 8.17
C THR A 59 -4.31 5.51 7.39
N ILE A 60 -3.45 4.51 7.19
CA ILE A 60 -3.82 3.26 6.50
C ILE A 60 -4.87 2.49 7.30
N ALA A 61 -4.72 2.39 8.62
CA ALA A 61 -5.71 1.74 9.48
C ALA A 61 -7.06 2.46 9.48
N ALA A 62 -7.07 3.79 9.43
CA ALA A 62 -8.32 4.56 9.29
C ALA A 62 -8.99 4.33 7.93
N LEU A 63 -8.21 4.34 6.85
CA LEU A 63 -8.72 4.07 5.50
C LEU A 63 -9.27 2.64 5.37
N ALA A 64 -8.60 1.65 5.96
CA ALA A 64 -9.07 0.27 5.95
C ALA A 64 -10.47 0.15 6.56
N ARG A 65 -10.69 0.78 7.73
CA ARG A 65 -12.02 0.85 8.36
C ARG A 65 -13.04 1.58 7.49
N SER A 66 -12.69 2.75 6.95
CA SER A 66 -13.60 3.54 6.10
C SER A 66 -13.99 2.86 4.80
N LEU A 67 -13.14 1.97 4.28
CA LEU A 67 -13.33 1.23 3.03
C LEU A 67 -13.85 -0.20 3.23
N ASN A 68 -14.10 -0.63 4.48
CA ASN A 68 -14.53 -1.98 4.83
C ASN A 68 -13.59 -3.08 4.29
N THR A 69 -12.27 -2.85 4.38
CA THR A 69 -11.23 -3.84 4.02
C THR A 69 -10.40 -4.21 5.25
N SER A 70 -9.76 -5.38 5.23
CA SER A 70 -8.80 -5.74 6.27
C SER A 70 -7.45 -5.06 6.04
N LEU A 71 -6.66 -4.92 7.11
CA LEU A 71 -5.26 -4.50 6.99
C LEU A 71 -4.40 -5.56 6.32
N ASP A 72 -4.74 -6.85 6.48
CA ASP A 72 -4.03 -7.97 5.86
C ASP A 72 -4.13 -7.91 4.33
N ASP A 73 -5.31 -7.57 3.78
CA ASP A 73 -5.49 -7.38 2.33
C ASP A 73 -4.59 -6.27 1.78
N LEU A 74 -4.39 -5.20 2.56
CA LEU A 74 -3.51 -4.10 2.18
C LEU A 74 -2.03 -4.47 2.30
N ALA A 75 -1.68 -5.27 3.32
CA ALA A 75 -0.33 -5.77 3.54
C ALA A 75 0.11 -6.71 2.40
N LEU A 76 -0.77 -7.59 1.92
CA LEU A 76 -0.47 -8.49 0.79
C LEU A 76 -0.12 -7.72 -0.49
N VAL A 77 -0.82 -6.63 -0.80
CA VAL A 77 -0.50 -5.79 -1.97
C VAL A 77 0.81 -5.03 -1.78
N PHE A 78 1.11 -4.63 -0.55
CA PHE A 78 2.38 -4.00 -0.22
C PHE A 78 3.54 -4.98 -0.43
N ASP A 79 3.37 -6.24 -0.03
CA ASP A 79 4.37 -7.32 -0.03
C ASP A 79 4.49 -8.13 -1.33
N GLN A 80 3.74 -7.78 -2.38
CA GLN A 80 3.85 -8.38 -3.74
C GLN A 80 5.22 -8.19 -4.44
N THR A 81 6.29 -8.03 -3.66
CA THR A 81 7.69 -8.11 -4.04
C THR A 81 8.32 -9.47 -3.72
N GLY A 82 7.63 -10.36 -2.98
CA GLY A 82 8.21 -11.61 -2.43
C GLY A 82 7.63 -12.94 -2.94
N LEU A 83 6.61 -12.93 -3.81
CA LEU A 83 6.00 -14.15 -4.38
C LEU A 83 6.30 -14.34 -5.87
N ASP A 84 7.45 -13.87 -6.34
CA ASP A 84 8.07 -14.53 -7.50
C ASP A 84 8.64 -15.86 -6.98
N GLU A 85 7.84 -16.92 -7.11
CA GLU A 85 8.17 -18.33 -6.79
C GLU A 85 9.42 -18.88 -7.53
N THR A 86 10.17 -18.03 -8.23
CA THR A 86 11.36 -18.38 -9.01
C THR A 86 12.60 -18.65 -8.15
N VAL A 87 12.60 -18.32 -6.84
CA VAL A 87 13.80 -18.47 -5.99
C VAL A 87 13.77 -19.71 -5.08
N LEU A 88 12.60 -20.33 -4.85
CA LEU A 88 12.50 -21.51 -3.96
C LEU A 88 12.69 -22.86 -4.67
N GLY A 89 12.91 -22.89 -6.00
CA GLY A 89 13.12 -24.11 -6.78
C GLY A 89 14.59 -24.50 -7.06
N GLY A 90 15.57 -23.72 -6.58
CA GLY A 90 16.96 -23.81 -7.05
C GLY A 90 17.91 -24.74 -6.29
N GLU A 91 17.64 -25.10 -5.02
CA GLU A 91 18.68 -25.69 -4.15
C GLU A 91 18.27 -26.99 -3.43
N VAL A 92 17.34 -27.76 -3.98
CA VAL A 92 17.08 -29.16 -3.51
C VAL A 92 17.52 -30.24 -4.49
N ALA A 93 18.21 -29.86 -5.57
CA ALA A 93 18.70 -30.81 -6.56
C ALA A 93 20.19 -30.65 -6.81
N ARG A 94 21.05 -30.79 -5.78
CA ARG A 94 22.45 -31.29 -5.86
C ARG A 94 23.05 -31.61 -4.47
N ALA A 95 22.69 -32.77 -3.94
CA ALA A 95 23.52 -33.67 -3.14
C ALA A 95 22.59 -34.87 -2.85
N GLY A 96 22.67 -36.00 -3.57
CA GLY A 96 23.91 -36.72 -3.86
C GLY A 96 24.24 -37.54 -2.64
#